data_AF-A0A2E7XKK1-F1
#
_entry.id   AF-A0A2E7XKK1-F1
#
_cell.length_a   1.000
_cell.length_b   1.000
_cell.length_c   1.000
_cell.angle_alpha   90.00
_cell.angle_beta   90.00
_cell.angle_gamma   90.00
#
_symmetry.space_group_name_H-M   'P 1'
#
loop_
_entity.id
_entity.type
_entity.pdbx_description
1 polymer ?
#
loop_
_entity_poly.entity_id
_entity_poly.type
_entity_poly.pdbx_seq_one_letter_code
_entity_poly.pdbx_strand_id
1 'polypeptide(L)'
;MRLQRVEVPAAHLLIVPRKQLDSQLPTIDEALEIYLAIKGQGKGKLFFSHAKRNISYLVSCLGSRPLDCYSTADAAKFRQWLIDKELSNTSLQRIFGVVKAVVNFSIKEQGLECKNPFDGVYLPSEVNKKRFPIKNEKLKQLQKECVHLDDDIRWLVALISDTG
;
A
#
# COMPACT_ATOMS: atom_id res chain seq x y z
N MET A 1 -45.62 -3.40 28.40
CA MET A 1 -45.51 -2.54 27.20
C MET A 1 -44.55 -3.25 26.24
N ARG A 2 -45.04 -3.87 25.15
CA ARG A 2 -44.20 -4.58 24.16
C ARG A 2 -43.69 -3.55 23.17
N LEU A 3 -42.36 -3.36 23.09
CA LEU A 3 -41.73 -2.55 22.05
C LEU A 3 -41.97 -3.23 20.70
N GLN A 4 -42.79 -2.60 19.86
CA GLN A 4 -42.96 -3.00 18.46
C GLN A 4 -41.61 -2.80 17.76
N ARG A 5 -41.11 -3.86 17.11
CA ARG A 5 -39.94 -3.78 16.24
C ARG A 5 -40.30 -2.86 15.08
N VAL A 6 -39.74 -1.65 15.10
CA VAL A 6 -39.78 -0.74 13.96
C VAL A 6 -38.84 -1.33 12.91
N GLU A 7 -39.40 -1.80 11.80
CA GLU A 7 -38.59 -2.20 10.64
C GLU A 7 -37.89 -0.96 10.10
N VAL A 8 -36.57 -0.93 10.20
CA VAL A 8 -35.75 0.15 9.66
C VAL A 8 -35.77 0.02 8.12
N PRO A 9 -36.31 1.00 7.38
CA PRO A 9 -36.30 0.96 5.92
C PRO A 9 -34.86 0.84 5.42
N ALA A 10 -34.65 -0.01 4.40
CA ALA A 10 -33.34 -0.26 3.79
C ALA A 10 -32.25 -0.88 4.69
N ALA A 11 -32.61 -1.57 5.79
CA ALA A 11 -31.65 -2.37 6.56
C ALA A 11 -30.89 -3.41 5.69
N HIS A 12 -31.52 -3.90 4.62
CA HIS A 12 -30.90 -4.79 3.63
C HIS A 12 -29.89 -4.10 2.70
N LEU A 13 -29.79 -2.76 2.69
CA LEU A 13 -28.72 -2.02 2.01
C LEU A 13 -27.50 -1.81 2.93
N LEU A 14 -27.71 -1.91 4.25
CA LEU A 14 -26.64 -1.97 5.25
C LEU A 14 -26.17 -3.42 5.44
N ILE A 15 -25.70 -4.05 4.36
CA ILE A 15 -25.12 -5.41 4.45
C ILE A 15 -23.67 -5.29 4.95
N VAL A 16 -23.49 -4.77 6.17
CA VAL A 16 -22.25 -5.02 6.90
C VAL A 16 -22.36 -6.45 7.42
N PRO A 17 -21.44 -7.35 7.05
CA PRO A 17 -21.49 -8.73 7.52
C PRO A 17 -21.55 -8.75 9.05
N ARG A 18 -22.45 -9.56 9.62
CA ARG A 18 -22.63 -9.63 11.09
C ARG A 18 -21.31 -9.89 11.83
N LYS A 19 -20.42 -10.70 11.25
CA LYS A 19 -19.06 -10.94 11.76
C LYS A 19 -18.25 -9.65 11.96
N GLN A 20 -18.40 -8.67 11.06
CA GLN A 20 -17.71 -7.38 11.17
C GLN A 20 -18.29 -6.51 12.29
N LEU A 21 -19.59 -6.64 12.60
CA LEU A 21 -20.22 -5.94 13.73
C LEU A 21 -19.85 -6.57 15.08
N ASP A 22 -19.67 -7.89 15.11
CA ASP A 22 -19.40 -8.64 16.34
C ASP A 22 -17.89 -8.72 16.67
N SER A 23 -17.00 -8.43 15.71
CA SER A 23 -15.55 -8.51 15.91
C SER A 23 -15.04 -7.43 16.85
N GLN A 24 -14.10 -7.82 17.71
CA GLN A 24 -13.41 -6.96 18.67
C GLN A 24 -11.95 -6.70 18.26
N LEU A 25 -11.52 -7.20 17.10
CA LEU A 25 -10.17 -6.99 16.60
C LEU A 25 -10.06 -5.59 15.95
N PRO A 26 -8.86 -4.98 15.98
CA PRO A 26 -8.64 -3.70 15.33
C PRO A 26 -8.95 -3.78 13.84
N THR A 27 -9.45 -2.69 13.29
CA THR A 27 -9.53 -2.45 11.86
C THR A 27 -8.14 -2.30 11.25
N ILE A 28 -8.07 -2.35 9.92
CA ILE A 28 -6.79 -2.13 9.22
C ILE A 28 -6.24 -0.70 9.41
N ASP A 29 -7.10 0.30 9.60
CA ASP A 29 -6.66 1.67 9.87
C ASP A 29 -6.08 1.79 11.28
N GLU A 30 -6.74 1.22 12.29
CA GLU A 30 -6.20 1.16 13.66
C GLU A 30 -4.90 0.35 13.72
N ALA A 31 -4.83 -0.76 12.98
CA ALA A 31 -3.61 -1.55 12.83
C ALA A 31 -2.47 -0.71 12.21
N LEU A 32 -2.77 0.11 11.20
CA LEU A 32 -1.81 1.04 10.61
C LEU A 32 -1.34 2.11 11.63
N GLU A 33 -2.24 2.69 12.41
CA GLU A 33 -1.89 3.68 13.42
C GLU A 33 -0.91 3.11 14.46
N ILE A 34 -1.19 1.90 14.95
CA ILE A 34 -0.34 1.19 15.90
C ILE A 34 1.02 0.86 15.27
N TYR A 35 1.02 0.37 14.02
CA TYR A 35 2.25 0.13 13.27
C TYR A 35 3.10 1.40 13.13
N LEU A 36 2.48 2.54 12.79
CA LEU A 36 3.18 3.80 12.62
C LEU A 36 3.70 4.37 13.95
N ALA A 37 2.93 4.26 15.02
CA ALA A 37 3.32 4.74 16.35
C ALA A 37 4.58 4.04 16.89
N ILE A 38 4.72 2.74 16.58
CA ILE A 38 5.82 1.91 17.10
C ILE A 38 6.95 1.78 16.08
N LYS A 39 6.67 1.28 14.86
CA LYS A 39 7.71 1.07 13.82
C LYS A 39 8.15 2.36 13.14
N GLY A 40 7.38 3.44 13.28
CA GLY A 40 7.71 4.75 12.71
C GLY A 40 8.71 5.57 13.53
N GLN A 41 9.03 5.16 14.77
CA GLN A 41 10.02 5.88 15.58
C GLN A 41 11.39 5.91 14.88
N GLY A 42 11.95 7.12 14.74
CA GLY A 42 13.20 7.33 14.01
C GLY A 42 13.12 7.15 12.49
N LYS A 43 11.92 6.97 11.90
CA LYS A 43 11.73 6.87 10.45
C LYS A 43 11.42 8.23 9.83
N GLY A 44 11.88 8.43 8.60
CA GLY A 44 11.60 9.64 7.82
C GLY A 44 10.18 9.68 7.24
N LYS A 45 9.75 10.85 6.76
CA LYS A 45 8.40 11.11 6.22
C LYS A 45 7.95 10.11 5.15
N LEU A 46 8.89 9.63 4.32
CA LEU A 46 8.59 8.66 3.27
C LEU A 46 8.03 7.35 3.85
N PHE A 47 8.54 6.85 4.97
CA PHE A 47 8.02 5.63 5.62
C PHE A 47 6.52 5.74 5.90
N PHE A 48 6.11 6.84 6.53
CA PHE A 48 4.71 7.11 6.85
C PHE A 48 3.84 7.27 5.60
N SER A 49 4.32 8.04 4.61
CA SER A 49 3.61 8.25 3.35
C SER A 49 3.41 6.94 2.59
N HIS A 50 4.45 6.11 2.52
CA HIS A 50 4.38 4.79 1.89
C HIS A 50 3.42 3.87 2.63
N ALA A 51 3.52 3.74 3.96
CA ALA A 51 2.61 2.91 4.73
C ALA A 51 1.15 3.31 4.54
N LYS A 52 0.84 4.60 4.70
CA LYS A 52 -0.51 5.15 4.50
C LYS A 52 -1.03 4.91 3.09
N ARG A 53 -0.21 5.15 2.06
CA ARG A 53 -0.61 4.92 0.65
C ARG A 53 -0.89 3.45 0.35
N ASN A 54 -0.09 2.54 0.87
CA ASN A 54 -0.28 1.12 0.59
C ASN A 54 -1.54 0.57 1.28
N ILE A 55 -1.82 1.00 2.53
CA ILE A 55 -3.05 0.63 3.23
C ILE A 55 -4.27 1.31 2.60
N SER A 56 -4.16 2.55 2.11
CA SER A 56 -5.28 3.21 1.46
C SER A 56 -5.73 2.50 0.18
N TYR A 57 -4.84 1.82 -0.54
CA TYR A 57 -5.24 0.93 -1.65
C TYR A 57 -6.11 -0.22 -1.17
N LEU A 58 -5.75 -0.85 -0.05
CA LEU A 58 -6.51 -1.95 0.53
C LEU A 58 -7.90 -1.47 0.97
N VAL A 59 -7.96 -0.36 1.70
CA VAL A 59 -9.20 0.28 2.15
C VAL A 59 -10.07 0.72 0.97
N SER A 60 -9.48 1.24 -0.11
CA SER A 60 -10.23 1.61 -1.31
C SER A 60 -10.84 0.39 -2.02
N CYS A 61 -10.21 -0.77 -1.93
CA CYS A 61 -10.66 -1.99 -2.60
C CYS A 61 -11.69 -2.77 -1.77
N LEU A 62 -11.45 -2.90 -0.46
CA LEU A 62 -12.21 -3.80 0.41
C LEU A 62 -12.94 -3.08 1.55
N GLY A 63 -12.66 -1.80 1.77
CA GLY A 63 -13.10 -1.06 2.96
C GLY A 63 -12.20 -1.31 4.16
N SER A 64 -12.37 -0.49 5.20
CA SER A 64 -11.70 -0.70 6.49
C SER A 64 -12.53 -1.66 7.32
N ARG A 65 -12.01 -2.88 7.51
CA ARG A 65 -12.63 -3.96 8.28
C ARG A 65 -11.71 -4.43 9.41
N PRO A 66 -12.25 -5.04 10.47
CA PRO A 66 -11.48 -5.79 11.46
C PRO A 66 -10.56 -6.83 10.83
N LEU A 67 -9.39 -7.07 11.41
CA LEU A 67 -8.36 -7.95 10.83
C LEU A 67 -8.84 -9.39 10.59
N ASP A 68 -9.73 -9.93 11.43
CA ASP A 68 -10.31 -11.27 11.29
C ASP A 68 -11.44 -11.35 10.24
N CYS A 69 -11.87 -10.22 9.70
CA CYS A 69 -12.94 -10.12 8.71
C CYS A 69 -12.42 -10.08 7.26
N TYR A 70 -11.12 -10.19 7.06
CA TYR A 70 -10.51 -10.44 5.76
C TYR A 70 -10.28 -11.94 5.53
N SER A 71 -10.44 -12.37 4.28
CA SER A 71 -10.20 -13.73 3.84
C SER A 71 -9.09 -13.79 2.78
N THR A 72 -8.57 -15.00 2.50
CA THR A 72 -7.63 -15.21 1.39
C THR A 72 -8.27 -14.89 0.03
N ALA A 73 -9.59 -15.04 -0.10
CA ALA A 73 -10.35 -14.62 -1.28
C ALA A 73 -10.35 -13.09 -1.44
N ASP A 74 -10.52 -12.34 -0.34
CA ASP A 74 -10.38 -10.88 -0.36
C ASP A 74 -8.98 -10.46 -0.79
N ALA A 75 -7.94 -11.17 -0.32
CA ALA A 75 -6.56 -10.90 -0.68
C ALA A 75 -6.29 -11.16 -2.18
N ALA A 76 -6.91 -12.20 -2.77
CA ALA A 76 -6.89 -12.44 -4.22
C ALA A 76 -7.66 -11.35 -5.00
N LYS A 77 -8.80 -10.89 -4.49
CA LYS A 77 -9.56 -9.77 -5.07
C LYS A 77 -8.75 -8.48 -5.05
N PHE A 78 -8.07 -8.19 -3.94
CA PHE A 78 -7.18 -7.04 -3.83
C PHE A 78 -6.04 -7.10 -4.84
N ARG A 79 -5.42 -8.27 -5.02
CA ARG A 79 -4.40 -8.48 -6.07
C ARG A 79 -4.96 -8.14 -7.45
N GLN A 80 -6.11 -8.69 -7.81
CA GLN A 80 -6.70 -8.44 -9.12
C GLN A 80 -7.01 -6.95 -9.33
N TRP A 81 -7.58 -6.29 -8.31
CA TRP A 81 -7.86 -4.86 -8.35
C TRP A 81 -6.61 -3.99 -8.56
N LEU A 82 -5.45 -4.40 -8.03
CA LEU A 82 -4.18 -3.71 -8.29
C LEU A 82 -3.66 -3.94 -9.73
N ILE A 83 -3.89 -5.14 -10.29
CA ILE A 83 -3.56 -5.45 -11.69
C ILE A 83 -4.43 -4.62 -12.63
N ASP A 84 -5.73 -4.51 -12.33
CA ASP A 84 -6.69 -3.72 -13.12
C ASP A 84 -6.36 -2.21 -13.07
N LYS A 85 -5.57 -1.78 -12.08
CA LYS A 85 -4.98 -0.44 -11.98
C LYS A 85 -3.64 -0.28 -12.70
N GLU A 86 -3.24 -1.27 -13.51
CA GLU A 86 -2.02 -1.27 -14.31
C GLU A 86 -0.73 -1.14 -13.49
N LEU A 87 -0.74 -1.58 -12.23
CA LEU A 87 0.45 -1.59 -11.39
C LEU A 87 1.38 -2.75 -11.76
N SER A 88 2.68 -2.48 -11.86
CA SER A 88 3.70 -3.51 -12.09
C SER A 88 3.70 -4.59 -11.00
N ASN A 89 4.11 -5.81 -11.32
CA ASN A 89 4.24 -6.88 -10.32
C ASN A 89 5.20 -6.49 -9.20
N THR A 90 6.25 -5.72 -9.51
CA THR A 90 7.14 -5.17 -8.47
C THR A 90 6.41 -4.23 -7.51
N SER A 91 5.47 -3.42 -8.01
CA SER A 91 4.59 -2.59 -7.17
C SER A 91 3.67 -3.45 -6.31
N LEU A 92 3.05 -4.48 -6.88
CA LEU A 92 2.19 -5.41 -6.14
C LEU A 92 2.93 -6.05 -4.96
N GLN A 93 4.14 -6.56 -5.20
CA GLN A 93 4.98 -7.16 -4.15
C GLN A 93 5.27 -6.19 -3.01
N ARG A 94 5.58 -4.92 -3.33
CA ARG A 94 5.83 -3.88 -2.33
C ARG A 94 4.57 -3.53 -1.54
N ILE A 95 3.43 -3.36 -2.23
CA ILE A 95 2.14 -3.05 -1.59
C ILE A 95 1.75 -4.16 -0.62
N PHE A 96 1.75 -5.41 -1.09
CA PHE A 96 1.47 -6.58 -0.24
C PHE A 96 2.49 -6.74 0.88
N GLY A 97 3.77 -6.45 0.63
CA GLY A 97 4.80 -6.46 1.66
C GLY A 97 4.48 -5.53 2.82
N VAL A 98 4.00 -4.32 2.53
CA VAL A 98 3.58 -3.35 3.55
C VAL A 98 2.30 -3.78 4.25
N VAL A 99 1.28 -4.23 3.52
CA VAL A 99 0.03 -4.75 4.10
C VAL A 99 0.33 -5.89 5.09
N LYS A 100 1.13 -6.88 4.65
CA LYS A 100 1.55 -8.00 5.50
C LYS A 100 2.31 -7.52 6.74
N ALA A 101 3.21 -6.54 6.59
CA ALA A 101 3.98 -6.01 7.71
C ALA A 101 3.08 -5.34 8.75
N VAL A 102 2.08 -4.56 8.33
CA VAL A 102 1.11 -3.91 9.23
C VAL A 102 0.29 -4.97 9.97
N VAL A 103 -0.33 -5.90 9.24
CA VAL A 103 -1.20 -6.93 9.82
C VAL A 103 -0.43 -7.85 10.76
N ASN A 104 0.72 -8.38 10.33
CA ASN A 104 1.54 -9.28 11.16
C ASN A 104 2.11 -8.56 12.39
N PHE A 105 2.41 -7.27 12.29
CA PHE A 105 2.82 -6.50 13.44
C PHE A 105 1.69 -6.37 14.45
N SER A 106 0.50 -5.92 14.05
CA SER A 106 -0.65 -5.79 14.96
C SER A 106 -1.06 -7.10 15.61
N ILE A 107 -1.05 -8.22 14.85
CA ILE A 107 -1.32 -9.56 15.40
C ILE A 107 -0.36 -9.88 16.55
N LYS A 108 0.94 -9.67 16.35
CA LYS A 108 1.95 -10.00 17.35
C LYS A 108 1.96 -9.03 18.53
N GLU A 109 1.85 -7.74 18.24
CA GLU A 109 1.93 -6.68 19.24
C GLU A 109 0.76 -6.74 20.23
N GLN A 110 -0.43 -7.07 19.76
CA GLN A 110 -1.64 -7.13 20.58
C GLN A 110 -2.03 -8.56 20.99
N GLY A 111 -1.25 -9.58 20.61
CA GLY A 111 -1.55 -10.98 20.92
C GLY A 111 -2.86 -11.48 20.30
N LEU A 112 -3.19 -11.04 19.08
CA LEU A 112 -4.45 -11.39 18.42
C LEU A 112 -4.44 -12.84 17.93
N GLU A 113 -5.51 -13.59 18.19
CA GLU A 113 -5.68 -14.95 17.69
C GLU A 113 -6.32 -14.98 16.29
N CYS A 114 -5.71 -14.33 15.31
CA CYS A 114 -6.15 -14.40 13.91
C CYS A 114 -4.99 -14.67 12.94
N LYS A 115 -5.32 -15.23 11.78
CA LYS A 115 -4.35 -15.46 10.70
C LYS A 115 -4.31 -14.24 9.80
N ASN A 116 -3.15 -13.92 9.25
CA ASN A 116 -3.03 -12.90 8.21
C ASN A 116 -3.46 -13.48 6.84
N PRO A 117 -4.57 -13.02 6.24
CA PRO A 117 -5.06 -13.55 4.97
C PRO A 117 -4.21 -13.10 3.77
N PHE A 118 -3.36 -12.09 3.92
CA PHE A 118 -2.53 -11.54 2.86
C PHE A 118 -1.18 -12.26 2.72
N ASP A 119 -0.81 -13.14 3.66
CA ASP A 119 0.49 -13.83 3.65
C ASP A 119 0.63 -14.88 2.53
N GLY A 120 -0.46 -15.58 2.21
CA GLY A 120 -0.45 -16.71 1.25
C GLY A 120 -0.78 -16.34 -0.20
N VAL A 121 -0.91 -15.06 -0.53
CA VAL A 121 -1.31 -14.66 -1.89
C VAL A 121 -0.16 -14.86 -2.87
N TYR A 122 -0.41 -15.62 -3.94
CA TYR A 122 0.52 -15.70 -5.06
C TYR A 122 0.63 -14.33 -5.74
N LEU A 123 1.85 -13.80 -5.80
CA LEU A 123 2.19 -12.56 -6.48
C LEU A 123 3.21 -12.90 -7.55
N PRO A 124 2.92 -12.65 -8.84
CA PRO A 124 3.86 -12.92 -9.91
C PRO A 124 5.18 -12.16 -9.65
N SER A 125 6.29 -12.78 -10.04
CA SER A 125 7.58 -12.11 -10.03
C SER A 125 7.85 -11.54 -11.42
N GLU A 126 8.33 -10.30 -11.46
CA GLU A 126 8.75 -9.66 -12.71
C GLU A 126 10.27 -9.77 -12.86
N VAL A 127 10.71 -10.20 -14.05
CA VAL A 127 12.08 -9.93 -14.48
C VAL A 127 12.15 -8.45 -14.80
N ASN A 128 12.53 -7.66 -13.80
CA ASN A 128 12.70 -6.22 -13.96
C ASN A 128 13.66 -5.95 -15.13
N LYS A 129 13.21 -5.16 -16.11
CA LYS A 129 14.12 -4.62 -17.13
C LYS A 129 15.19 -3.82 -16.39
N LYS A 130 16.43 -4.31 -16.39
CA LYS A 130 17.54 -3.62 -15.75
C LYS A 130 17.66 -2.22 -16.37
N ARG A 131 17.69 -1.19 -15.52
CA ARG A 131 18.08 0.15 -15.98
C ARG A 131 19.55 0.07 -16.36
N PHE A 132 19.87 0.40 -17.60
CA PHE A 132 21.24 0.50 -18.04
C PHE A 132 21.79 1.90 -17.74
N PRO A 133 23.07 2.03 -17.36
CA PRO A 133 23.70 3.32 -17.23
C PRO A 133 23.69 4.04 -18.59
N ILE A 134 23.58 5.36 -18.56
CA ILE A 134 23.77 6.19 -19.74
C ILE A 134 25.25 6.12 -20.13
N LYS A 135 25.55 5.84 -21.40
CA LYS A 135 26.94 5.82 -21.89
C LYS A 135 27.58 7.20 -21.76
N ASN A 136 28.84 7.26 -21.33
CA ASN A 136 29.60 8.51 -21.15
C ASN A 136 29.57 9.43 -22.37
N GLU A 137 29.61 8.89 -23.59
CA GLU A 137 29.53 9.68 -24.83
C GLU A 137 28.20 10.44 -24.94
N LYS A 138 27.08 9.78 -24.62
CA LYS A 138 25.76 10.40 -24.61
C LYS A 138 25.62 11.43 -23.49
N LEU A 139 26.25 11.18 -22.35
CA LEU A 139 26.26 12.11 -21.22
C LEU A 139 27.04 13.39 -21.58
N LYS A 140 28.22 13.26 -22.18
CA LYS A 140 29.01 14.40 -22.69
C LYS A 140 28.28 15.17 -23.78
N GLN A 141 27.55 14.47 -24.66
CA GLN A 141 26.72 15.13 -25.66
C GLN A 141 25.61 15.94 -24.99
N LEU A 142 24.87 15.35 -24.04
CA LEU A 142 23.84 16.05 -23.26
C LEU A 142 24.39 17.32 -22.59
N GLN A 143 25.55 17.23 -21.94
CA GLN A 143 26.19 18.37 -21.27
C GLN A 143 26.53 19.50 -22.24
N LYS A 144 27.06 19.18 -23.43
CA LYS A 144 27.33 20.18 -24.48
C LYS A 144 26.05 20.89 -24.93
N GLU A 145 24.98 20.12 -25.14
CA GLU A 145 23.67 20.70 -25.49
C GLU A 145 23.11 21.58 -24.36
N CYS A 146 23.31 21.19 -23.10
CA CYS A 146 22.91 22.01 -21.96
C CYS A 146 23.62 23.37 -21.96
N VAL A 147 24.93 23.40 -22.19
CA VAL A 147 25.69 24.66 -22.29
C VAL A 147 25.30 25.47 -23.53
N HIS A 148 24.98 24.80 -24.64
CA HIS A 148 24.58 25.48 -25.87
C HIS A 148 23.23 26.20 -25.74
N LEU A 149 22.27 25.59 -25.04
CA LEU A 149 20.93 26.17 -24.83
C LEU A 149 20.91 27.25 -23.74
N ASP A 150 21.82 27.18 -22.77
CA ASP A 150 22.10 28.24 -21.78
C ASP A 150 20.87 28.75 -21.01
N ASP A 151 20.11 27.83 -20.41
CA ASP A 151 18.97 28.15 -19.54
C ASP A 151 19.04 27.42 -18.19
N ASP A 152 18.38 27.99 -17.17
CA ASP A 152 18.45 27.52 -15.77
C ASP A 152 18.17 26.02 -15.62
N ILE A 153 17.20 25.48 -16.37
CA ILE A 153 16.84 24.06 -16.29
C ILE A 153 17.96 23.19 -16.86
N ARG A 154 18.63 23.64 -17.92
CA ARG A 154 19.72 22.90 -18.59
C ARG A 154 21.00 22.96 -17.76
N TRP A 155 21.28 24.08 -17.10
CA TRP A 155 22.38 24.16 -16.13
C TRP A 155 22.17 23.23 -14.93
N LEU A 156 20.93 23.10 -14.43
CA LEU A 156 20.62 22.12 -13.39
C LEU A 156 20.86 20.68 -13.86
N VAL A 157 20.47 20.35 -15.10
CA VAL A 157 20.72 19.02 -15.69
C VAL A 157 22.22 18.75 -15.85
N ALA A 158 22.99 19.74 -16.33
CA ALA A 158 24.44 19.61 -16.47
C ALA A 158 25.11 19.37 -15.10
N LEU A 159 24.73 20.14 -14.07
CA LEU A 159 25.23 19.97 -12.71
C LEU A 159 24.95 18.55 -12.17
N ILE A 160 23.70 18.09 -12.25
CA ILE A 160 23.32 16.74 -11.79
C ILE A 160 24.11 15.67 -12.56
N SER A 161 24.31 15.85 -13.87
CA SER A 161 25.02 14.87 -14.68
C SER A 161 26.49 14.68 -14.27
N ASP A 162 27.13 15.74 -13.74
CA ASP A 162 28.52 15.67 -13.25
C ASP A 162 28.61 15.18 -11.79
N THR A 163 27.64 15.50 -10.95
CA THR A 163 27.71 15.20 -9.49
C THR A 163 27.01 13.92 -9.06
N GLY A 164 26.08 13.41 -9.87
CA GLY A 164 25.24 12.24 -9.53
C GLY A 164 23.99 12.62 -8.75
#